data_AF-A0A7L3AF57-F1
#
_entry.id   AF-A0A7L3AF57-F1
#
_cell.length_a   1.000
_cell.length_b   1.000
_cell.length_c   1.000
_cell.angle_alpha   90.00
_cell.angle_beta   90.00
_cell.angle_gamma   90.00
#
_symmetry.space_group_name_H-M   'P 1'
#
loop_
_entity.id
_entity.type
_entity.pdbx_description
1 polymer ?
#
loop_
_entity_poly.entity_id
_entity_poly.type
_entity_poly.pdbx_seq_one_letter_code
_entity_poly.pdbx_strand_id
1 'polypeptide(L)'
;RTGSVSSGAIQPTWVPFGSTVTHRRPLRFALDAYDSTWSSRLHHPTYSLGELINVEASVGADPPLPLRLFVDECVATPSAATWPKYRLIAHNG
;
A
#
# COMPACT_ATOMS: atom_id res chain seq x y z
N ARG A 1 36.70 -46.09 36.96
CA ARG A 1 35.93 -44.97 37.56
C ARG A 1 34.93 -44.51 36.50
N THR A 2 33.67 -44.93 36.59
CA THR A 2 32.61 -44.57 35.65
C THR A 2 31.76 -43.48 36.30
N GLY A 3 31.86 -42.25 35.78
CA GLY A 3 31.06 -41.13 36.25
C GLY A 3 29.68 -41.14 35.58
N SER A 4 28.63 -41.25 36.39
CA SER A 4 27.25 -41.06 35.96
C SER A 4 27.02 -39.59 35.61
N VAL A 5 26.53 -39.31 34.40
CA VAL A 5 26.06 -37.98 34.01
C VAL A 5 24.54 -37.96 34.13
N SER A 6 23.99 -37.14 35.01
CA SER A 6 22.55 -36.93 35.08
C SER A 6 22.13 -35.89 34.03
N SER A 7 21.14 -36.22 33.19
CA SER A 7 20.49 -35.27 32.29
C SER A 7 19.40 -34.51 33.07
N GLY A 8 19.81 -33.58 33.93
CA GLY A 8 18.86 -32.61 34.47
C GLY A 8 18.38 -31.70 33.34
N ALA A 9 17.07 -31.52 33.20
CA ALA A 9 16.51 -30.62 32.17
C ALA A 9 17.02 -29.19 32.42
N ILE A 10 17.74 -28.63 31.44
CA ILE A 10 18.09 -27.21 31.45
C ILE A 10 16.80 -26.43 31.25
N GLN A 11 16.39 -25.66 32.26
CA GLN A 11 15.24 -24.77 32.12
C GLN A 11 15.66 -23.61 31.20
N PRO A 12 15.09 -23.49 30.00
CA PRO A 12 15.53 -22.45 29.08
C PRO A 12 15.15 -21.09 29.67
N THR A 13 16.15 -20.24 29.91
CA THR A 13 15.99 -18.81 30.27
C THR A 13 15.69 -17.94 29.05
N TRP A 14 15.52 -18.55 27.88
CA TRP A 14 15.14 -17.86 26.66
C TRP A 14 13.74 -17.27 26.82
N VAL A 15 13.68 -15.99 27.16
CA VAL A 15 12.52 -15.17 26.81
C VAL A 15 12.48 -15.20 25.29
N PRO A 16 11.43 -15.77 24.66
CA PRO A 16 11.30 -15.70 23.22
C PRO A 16 11.39 -14.22 22.85
N PHE A 17 12.15 -13.88 21.81
CA PHE A 17 11.90 -12.63 21.10
C PHE A 17 10.49 -12.77 20.54
N GLY A 18 9.49 -12.43 21.35
CA GLY A 18 8.13 -12.20 20.91
C GLY A 18 8.26 -11.07 19.93
N SER A 19 8.26 -11.41 18.64
CA SER A 19 8.03 -10.44 17.59
C SER A 19 6.81 -9.66 18.05
N THR A 20 7.01 -8.38 18.34
CA THR A 20 5.92 -7.45 18.53
C THR A 20 4.99 -7.71 17.37
N VAL A 21 3.80 -8.24 17.67
CA VAL A 21 2.68 -8.27 16.74
C VAL A 21 2.46 -6.80 16.42
N THR A 22 3.16 -6.33 15.39
CA THR A 22 2.99 -5.00 14.87
C THR A 22 1.58 -5.04 14.36
N HIS A 23 0.69 -4.38 15.09
CA HIS A 23 -0.67 -4.12 14.66
C HIS A 23 -0.55 -3.21 13.42
N ARG A 24 -0.17 -3.79 12.27
CA ARG A 24 -0.05 -3.12 10.98
C ARG A 24 -1.46 -2.71 10.62
N ARG A 25 -1.83 -1.49 10.98
CA ARG A 25 -3.03 -0.86 10.44
C ARG A 25 -2.79 -0.76 8.93
N PRO A 26 -3.62 -1.39 8.07
CA PRO A 26 -3.44 -1.30 6.65
C PRO A 26 -3.67 0.16 6.22
N LEU A 27 -2.73 0.70 5.44
CA LEU A 27 -2.91 2.00 4.80
C LEU A 27 -4.05 1.88 3.79
N ARG A 28 -4.97 2.83 3.84
CA ARG A 28 -6.11 2.90 2.92
C ARG A 28 -5.76 3.88 1.80
N PHE A 29 -5.38 3.36 0.65
CA PHE A 29 -5.13 4.18 -0.54
C PHE A 29 -6.43 4.43 -1.29
N ALA A 30 -6.54 5.60 -1.88
CA ALA A 30 -7.63 5.96 -2.77
C ALA A 30 -7.08 6.65 -4.03
N LEU A 31 -7.82 6.51 -5.13
CA LEU A 31 -7.55 7.17 -6.39
C LEU A 31 -8.86 7.76 -6.89
N ASP A 32 -8.93 9.08 -6.95
CA ASP A 32 -10.18 9.82 -7.15
C ASP A 32 -10.03 10.86 -8.25
N ALA A 33 -11.06 10.99 -9.09
CA ALA A 33 -11.13 12.06 -10.08
C ALA A 33 -11.61 13.35 -9.42
N TYR A 34 -11.02 14.48 -9.80
CA TYR A 34 -11.35 15.80 -9.28
C TYR A 34 -11.77 16.77 -10.38
N ASP A 35 -12.47 17.84 -9.98
CA ASP A 35 -12.74 18.98 -10.86
C ASP A 35 -11.47 19.73 -11.27
N SER A 36 -11.59 20.66 -12.22
CA SER A 36 -10.47 21.45 -12.73
C SER A 36 -9.80 22.34 -11.68
N THR A 37 -10.53 22.66 -10.61
CA THR A 37 -10.09 23.51 -9.50
C THR A 37 -9.49 22.73 -8.32
N TRP A 38 -9.43 21.40 -8.40
CA TRP A 38 -8.99 20.50 -7.31
C TRP A 38 -9.81 20.68 -6.02
N SER A 39 -11.02 21.22 -6.11
CA SER A 39 -11.83 21.56 -4.94
C SER A 39 -12.77 20.43 -4.53
N SER A 40 -13.21 19.62 -5.48
CA SER A 40 -14.19 18.57 -5.21
C SER A 40 -13.94 17.31 -6.03
N ARG A 41 -14.23 16.18 -5.40
CA ARG A 41 -14.21 14.86 -6.04
C ARG A 41 -15.41 14.70 -6.97
N LEU A 42 -15.16 14.13 -8.14
CA LEU A 42 -16.18 13.73 -9.10
C LEU A 42 -16.65 12.31 -8.83
N HIS A 43 -17.95 12.12 -8.58
CA HIS A 43 -18.52 10.79 -8.30
C HIS A 43 -18.71 9.92 -9.56
N HIS A 44 -19.06 10.53 -10.69
CA HIS A 44 -19.29 9.85 -11.97
C HIS A 44 -18.68 10.69 -13.11
N PRO A 45 -17.34 10.75 -13.20
CA PRO A 45 -16.69 11.61 -14.16
C PRO A 45 -16.94 11.13 -15.60
N THR A 46 -17.31 12.07 -16.47
CA THR A 46 -17.47 11.85 -17.91
C THR A 46 -16.56 12.82 -18.63
N TYR A 47 -15.82 12.34 -19.64
CA TYR A 47 -14.84 13.14 -20.35
C TYR A 47 -15.03 13.07 -21.86
N SER A 48 -14.75 14.18 -22.52
CA SER A 48 -14.62 14.30 -23.96
C SER A 48 -13.16 14.27 -24.39
N LEU A 49 -12.90 13.91 -25.65
CA LEU A 49 -11.55 13.94 -26.20
C LEU A 49 -11.00 15.38 -26.16
N GLY A 50 -9.80 15.53 -25.60
CA GLY A 50 -9.14 16.84 -25.42
C GLY A 50 -9.33 17.43 -24.01
N GLU A 51 -10.17 16.85 -23.17
CA GLU A 51 -10.29 17.25 -21.77
C GLU A 51 -9.17 16.66 -20.91
N LEU A 52 -8.82 17.40 -19.85
CA LEU A 52 -7.86 16.97 -18.83
C LEU A 52 -8.58 16.17 -17.74
N ILE A 53 -7.96 15.07 -17.33
CA ILE A 53 -8.43 14.24 -16.21
C ILE A 53 -7.55 14.54 -15.01
N ASN A 54 -8.11 15.21 -14.01
CA ASN A 54 -7.43 15.42 -12.73
C ASN A 54 -7.65 14.20 -11.84
N VAL A 55 -6.57 13.53 -11.48
CA VAL A 55 -6.58 12.33 -10.63
C VAL A 55 -5.75 12.59 -9.39
N GLU A 56 -6.37 12.47 -8.22
CA GLU A 56 -5.71 12.53 -6.93
C GLU A 56 -5.45 11.10 -6.42
N ALA A 57 -4.20 10.85 -6.02
CA ALA A 57 -3.84 9.68 -5.22
C ALA A 57 -3.71 10.11 -3.75
N SER A 58 -4.37 9.41 -2.84
CA SER A 58 -4.36 9.74 -1.42
C SER A 58 -4.22 8.52 -0.52
N VAL A 59 -3.83 8.75 0.74
CA VAL A 59 -3.77 7.75 1.80
C VAL A 59 -4.59 8.25 3.00
N GLY A 60 -5.35 7.36 3.64
CA GLY A 60 -6.27 7.69 4.73
C GLY A 60 -5.63 8.51 5.85
N ALA A 61 -6.44 9.37 6.47
CA ALA A 61 -6.03 10.53 7.26
C ALA A 61 -5.26 10.27 8.57
N ASP A 62 -5.15 9.03 9.03
CA ASP A 62 -4.48 8.69 10.30
C ASP A 62 -3.29 7.74 10.12
N PRO A 63 -2.27 8.11 9.31
CA PRO A 63 -1.05 7.34 9.31
C PRO A 63 -0.32 7.55 10.66
N PRO A 64 0.27 6.50 11.25
CA PRO A 64 0.96 6.59 12.54
C PRO A 64 2.24 7.44 12.49
N LEU A 65 2.68 7.85 11.31
CA LEU A 65 3.85 8.68 11.04
C LEU A 65 3.65 9.46 9.72
N PRO A 66 4.38 10.56 9.48
CA PRO A 66 4.33 11.26 8.20
C PRO A 66 4.74 10.34 7.05
N LEU A 67 3.90 10.24 6.03
CA LEU A 67 4.14 9.44 4.84
C LEU A 67 4.26 10.33 3.61
N ARG A 68 5.04 9.88 2.62
CA ARG A 68 5.05 10.43 1.27
C ARG A 68 4.48 9.39 0.32
N LEU A 69 3.49 9.79 -0.47
CA LEU A 69 2.87 8.93 -1.47
C LEU A 69 3.61 9.04 -2.79
N PHE A 70 3.85 7.90 -3.43
CA PHE A 70 4.40 7.80 -4.78
C PHE A 70 3.50 6.91 -5.62
N VAL A 71 3.41 7.19 -6.91
CA VAL A 71 2.71 6.35 -7.90
C VAL A 71 3.77 5.69 -8.75
N ASP A 72 3.90 4.37 -8.64
CA ASP A 72 4.94 3.59 -9.32
C ASP A 72 4.60 3.33 -10.80
N GLU A 73 3.33 3.02 -11.05
CA GLU A 73 2.78 2.74 -12.37
C GLU A 73 1.31 3.14 -12.42
N CYS A 74 0.87 3.65 -13.58
CA CYS A 74 -0.53 3.92 -13.88
C CYS A 74 -0.85 3.42 -15.28
N VAL A 75 -1.86 2.56 -15.42
CA VAL A 75 -2.22 1.93 -16.70
C VAL A 75 -3.70 2.14 -16.98
N ALA A 76 -4.01 2.81 -18.10
CA ALA A 76 -5.36 2.90 -18.62
C ALA A 76 -5.70 1.62 -19.39
N THR A 77 -6.83 1.00 -19.04
CA THR A 77 -7.36 -0.19 -19.71
C THR A 77 -8.88 -0.07 -19.81
N PRO A 78 -9.52 -0.46 -20.93
CA PRO A 78 -10.98 -0.48 -21.02
C PRO A 78 -11.63 -1.42 -20.00
N SER A 79 -10.93 -2.50 -19.63
CA SER A 79 -11.28 -3.38 -18.52
C SER A 79 -10.07 -4.21 -18.08
N ALA A 80 -10.09 -4.67 -16.82
CA ALA A 80 -8.94 -5.26 -16.12
C ALA A 80 -8.25 -6.44 -16.85
N ALA A 81 -8.98 -7.18 -17.69
CA ALA A 81 -8.49 -8.40 -18.33
C ALA A 81 -8.19 -8.25 -19.83
N THR A 82 -8.44 -7.08 -20.44
CA THR A 82 -8.51 -6.94 -21.89
C THR A 82 -7.53 -5.91 -22.42
N TRP A 83 -7.01 -6.19 -23.61
CA TRP A 83 -6.24 -5.23 -24.40
C TRP A 83 -7.20 -4.27 -25.13
N PRO A 84 -6.79 -3.03 -25.41
CA PRO A 84 -5.45 -2.45 -25.21
C PRO A 84 -5.15 -1.97 -23.78
N LYS A 85 -3.86 -1.92 -23.42
CA LYS A 85 -3.35 -1.31 -22.18
C LYS A 85 -2.44 -0.14 -22.55
N TYR A 86 -2.59 0.99 -21.86
CA TYR A 86 -1.78 2.18 -22.09
C TYR A 86 -1.13 2.64 -20.79
N ARG A 87 0.20 2.72 -20.76
CA ARG A 87 0.96 3.11 -19.57
C ARG A 87 1.06 4.63 -19.53
N LEU A 88 0.43 5.24 -18.52
CA LEU A 88 0.44 6.68 -18.24
C LEU A 88 1.64 7.08 -17.38
N ILE A 89 1.92 6.30 -16.34
CA ILE A 89 3.10 6.39 -15.47
C ILE A 89 3.78 5.03 -15.52
N ALA A 90 5.10 5.01 -15.64
CA ALA A 90 5.88 3.80 -15.84
C ALA A 90 7.31 3.99 -15.32
N HIS A 91 8.04 2.89 -15.12
CA HIS A 91 9.45 2.92 -14.70
C HIS A 91 9.66 3.62 -13.35
N ASN A 92 8.75 3.35 -12.42
CA ASN A 92 8.83 3.75 -11.01
C ASN A 92 8.58 5.24 -10.74
N GLY A 93 7.61 5.81 -11.45
CA GLY A 93 7.13 7.19 -11.27
C GLY A 93 7.68 8.13 -12.32
#